data_AF-A0A3S3R7R2-F1
#
_entry.id   AF-A0A3S3R7R2-F1
#
_cell.length_a   1.000
_cell.length_b   1.000
_cell.length_c   1.000
_cell.angle_alpha   90.00
_cell.angle_beta   90.00
_cell.angle_gamma   90.00
#
_symmetry.space_group_name_H-M   'P 1'
#
loop_
_entity.id
_entity.type
_entity.pdbx_description
1 polymer ?
#
loop_
_entity_poly.entity_id
_entity_poly.type
_entity_poly.pdbx_seq_one_letter_code
_entity_poly.pdbx_strand_id
1 'polypeptide(L)'
;MTRKIFMLVSVASILFDMNGLKAQSPVPQKAIVSSELNFASTAAQRGLKYAFEQNLDSLGIIASGVHLVNGLKAYAKVKANTTDLLVWYPSFAFTNLSEDFGFTTGPYLYYGHRGQQAIASGNYFSIWKKNSDQQFKLLFDGGVNHTSIYPDYHQAVQTLNTQLTAFKKSTKKAPTAPPTLAATNEAFHYLDEEVLLLRADAPIRLGKMHYAPTNDELRYLPKQNGYDESGRFYYVVGNLYDRHSTIDINKIKGFYAQVWRFNKKWTIVADVVQLAN
;
A
#
# COMPACT_ATOMS: atom_id res chain seq x y z
N MET A 1 -54.47 66.93 -16.36
CA MET A 1 -55.47 65.85 -16.46
C MET A 1 -55.07 64.95 -17.63
N THR A 2 -54.89 63.64 -17.37
CA THR A 2 -55.02 62.48 -18.32
C THR A 2 -54.20 62.49 -19.63
N ARG A 3 -53.45 61.46 -20.04
CA ARG A 3 -53.54 60.01 -19.81
C ARG A 3 -52.21 59.40 -20.31
N LYS A 4 -51.47 58.66 -19.46
CA LYS A 4 -50.27 57.90 -19.90
C LYS A 4 -50.71 56.54 -20.45
N ILE A 5 -50.33 56.23 -21.69
CA ILE A 5 -50.52 54.93 -22.33
C ILE A 5 -49.37 54.02 -21.88
N PHE A 6 -49.70 52.91 -21.22
CA PHE A 6 -48.76 51.85 -20.88
C PHE A 6 -48.60 50.91 -22.09
N MET A 7 -47.38 50.79 -22.59
CA MET A 7 -46.98 49.79 -23.58
C MET A 7 -46.48 48.56 -22.81
N LEU A 8 -47.23 47.45 -22.86
CA LEU A 8 -46.77 46.16 -22.37
C LEU A 8 -45.71 45.62 -23.33
N VAL A 9 -44.50 45.39 -22.82
CA VAL A 9 -43.49 44.54 -23.48
C VAL A 9 -43.43 43.25 -22.68
N SER A 10 -43.91 42.16 -23.27
CA SER A 10 -43.79 40.82 -22.72
C SER A 10 -42.33 40.36 -22.78
N VAL A 11 -41.70 40.20 -21.62
CA VAL A 11 -40.41 39.52 -21.50
C VAL A 11 -40.67 38.02 -21.38
N ALA A 12 -40.33 37.27 -22.42
CA ALA A 12 -40.33 35.82 -22.38
C ALA A 12 -39.19 35.34 -21.45
N SER A 13 -39.53 34.72 -20.34
CA SER A 13 -38.56 34.10 -19.44
C SER A 13 -38.11 32.75 -20.01
N ILE A 14 -36.85 32.67 -20.44
CA ILE A 14 -36.19 31.41 -20.75
C ILE A 14 -35.84 30.75 -19.41
N LEU A 15 -36.58 29.71 -19.04
CA LEU A 15 -36.23 28.83 -17.93
C LEU A 15 -35.03 27.98 -18.35
N PHE A 16 -33.86 28.28 -17.80
CA PHE A 16 -32.74 27.34 -17.81
C PHE A 16 -33.09 26.19 -16.85
N ASP A 17 -33.45 25.04 -17.42
CA ASP A 17 -33.50 23.79 -16.67
C ASP A 17 -32.08 23.45 -16.18
N MET A 18 -31.79 23.82 -14.93
CA MET A 18 -30.68 23.30 -14.15
C MET A 18 -30.97 21.84 -13.78
N ASN A 19 -31.01 20.96 -14.79
CA ASN A 19 -30.97 19.53 -14.55
C ASN A 19 -29.60 19.18 -13.97
N GLY A 20 -29.63 18.81 -12.70
CA GLY A 20 -28.48 18.71 -11.83
C GLY A 20 -27.36 17.87 -12.41
N LEU A 21 -26.14 18.42 -12.35
CA LEU A 21 -24.97 17.61 -12.13
C LEU A 21 -25.22 16.85 -10.82
N LYS A 22 -25.67 15.60 -10.92
CA LYS A 22 -25.50 14.67 -9.82
C LYS A 22 -24.00 14.51 -9.63
N ALA A 23 -23.45 15.18 -8.62
CA ALA A 23 -22.18 14.82 -8.05
C ALA A 23 -22.23 13.32 -7.79
N GLN A 24 -21.38 12.57 -8.49
CA GLN A 24 -21.20 11.15 -8.24
C GLN A 24 -20.85 11.03 -6.76
N SER A 25 -21.74 10.43 -5.96
CA SER A 25 -21.45 10.18 -4.56
C SER A 25 -20.13 9.43 -4.49
N PRO A 26 -19.13 9.88 -3.71
CA PRO A 26 -17.91 9.11 -3.57
C PRO A 26 -18.33 7.73 -3.07
N VAL A 27 -17.94 6.68 -3.81
CA VAL A 27 -18.07 5.29 -3.37
C VAL A 27 -17.61 5.25 -1.91
N PRO A 28 -18.36 4.67 -0.96
CA PRO A 28 -17.92 4.61 0.42
C PRO A 28 -16.54 3.98 0.48
N GLN A 29 -15.53 4.83 0.66
CA GLN A 29 -14.16 4.42 0.63
C GLN A 29 -13.96 3.56 1.88
N LYS A 30 -13.55 2.29 1.69
CA LYS A 30 -13.31 1.39 2.82
C LYS A 30 -12.29 2.02 3.76
N ALA A 31 -12.44 1.76 5.05
CA ALA A 31 -11.63 2.38 6.09
C ALA A 31 -10.11 2.27 5.84
N ILE A 32 -9.63 1.16 5.27
CA ILE A 32 -8.21 0.98 4.93
C ILE A 32 -7.71 2.01 3.91
N VAL A 33 -8.50 2.34 2.90
CA VAL A 33 -8.11 3.31 1.87
C VAL A 33 -8.12 4.72 2.45
N SER A 34 -9.12 5.05 3.28
CA SER A 34 -9.15 6.34 3.97
C SER A 34 -7.99 6.47 4.97
N SER A 35 -7.60 5.40 5.66
CA SER A 35 -6.42 5.37 6.53
C SER A 35 -5.13 5.62 5.74
N GLU A 36 -4.97 4.99 4.59
CA GLU A 36 -3.81 5.19 3.71
C GLU A 36 -3.73 6.63 3.17
N LEU A 37 -4.84 7.17 2.67
CA LEU A 37 -4.86 8.55 2.18
C LEU A 37 -4.60 9.56 3.30
N ASN A 38 -5.12 9.31 4.51
CA ASN A 38 -4.83 10.14 5.67
C ASN A 38 -3.35 10.06 6.07
N PHE A 39 -2.75 8.86 6.01
CA PHE A 39 -1.32 8.67 6.25
C PHE A 39 -0.47 9.44 5.22
N ALA A 40 -0.76 9.29 3.93
CA ALA A 40 -0.12 10.02 2.83
C ALA A 40 -0.23 11.55 2.99
N SER A 41 -1.45 12.04 3.25
CA SER A 41 -1.71 13.46 3.47
C SER A 41 -0.96 13.99 4.70
N THR A 42 -0.95 13.23 5.79
CA THR A 42 -0.24 13.60 7.02
C THR A 42 1.26 13.69 6.78
N ALA A 43 1.85 12.73 6.05
CA ALA A 43 3.27 12.78 5.70
C ALA A 43 3.60 13.99 4.81
N ALA A 44 2.77 14.27 3.81
CA ALA A 44 2.97 15.40 2.90
C ALA A 44 2.85 16.76 3.61
N GLN A 45 2.01 16.88 4.64
CA GLN A 45 1.74 18.14 5.33
C GLN A 45 2.60 18.35 6.59
N ARG A 46 2.86 17.28 7.34
CA ARG A 46 3.47 17.31 8.69
C ARG A 46 4.79 16.54 8.80
N GLY A 47 5.24 15.92 7.71
CA GLY A 47 6.48 15.18 7.63
C GLY A 47 6.34 13.70 8.01
N LEU A 48 7.28 12.89 7.51
CA LEU A 48 7.25 11.43 7.64
C LEU A 48 7.31 10.98 9.10
N LYS A 49 8.20 11.57 9.92
CA LYS A 49 8.32 11.21 11.34
C LYS A 49 6.98 11.28 12.06
N TYR A 50 6.28 12.41 11.93
CA TYR A 50 4.97 12.58 12.55
C TYR A 50 3.95 11.58 12.00
N ALA A 51 3.92 11.38 10.68
CA ALA A 51 3.00 10.44 10.06
C ALA A 51 3.20 9.00 10.54
N PHE A 52 4.44 8.53 10.64
CA PHE A 52 4.74 7.19 11.18
C PHE A 52 4.42 7.09 12.67
N GLU A 53 4.73 8.10 13.49
CA GLU A 53 4.36 8.11 14.91
C GLU A 53 2.85 7.96 15.15
N GLN A 54 2.01 8.47 14.24
CA GLN A 54 0.56 8.34 14.32
C GLN A 54 0.02 7.00 13.79
N ASN A 55 0.63 6.45 12.74
CA ASN A 55 0.04 5.34 11.98
C ASN A 55 0.73 3.99 12.22
N LEU A 56 1.94 3.95 12.75
CA LEU A 56 2.69 2.71 12.93
C LEU A 56 2.25 1.95 14.19
N ASP A 57 2.15 0.63 14.09
CA ASP A 57 2.02 -0.22 15.27
C ASP A 57 3.31 -0.14 16.11
N SER A 58 3.22 -0.35 17.42
CA SER A 58 4.38 -0.38 18.31
C SER A 58 5.47 -1.38 17.90
N LEU A 59 5.07 -2.50 17.27
CA LEU A 59 5.95 -3.52 16.70
C LEU A 59 6.04 -3.40 15.17
N GLY A 60 5.51 -2.34 14.58
CA GLY A 60 5.53 -2.11 13.14
C GLY A 60 6.96 -2.03 12.58
N ILE A 61 7.17 -2.72 11.46
CA ILE A 61 8.46 -2.77 10.76
C ILE A 61 8.43 -1.84 9.55
N ILE A 62 9.51 -1.12 9.32
CA ILE A 62 9.73 -0.39 8.06
C ILE A 62 10.93 -0.96 7.32
N ALA A 63 10.89 -0.88 5.99
CA ALA A 63 12.07 -1.06 5.17
C ALA A 63 12.91 0.22 5.13
N SER A 64 14.19 0.11 5.50
CA SER A 64 15.19 1.17 5.41
C SER A 64 16.31 0.68 4.50
N GLY A 65 16.19 0.97 3.21
CA GLY A 65 16.94 0.26 2.17
C GLY A 65 16.55 -1.22 2.18
N VAL A 66 17.53 -2.11 2.35
CA VAL A 66 17.27 -3.56 2.49
C VAL A 66 17.09 -4.01 3.94
N HIS A 67 17.31 -3.13 4.92
CA HIS A 67 17.18 -3.49 6.33
C HIS A 67 15.74 -3.35 6.79
N LEU A 68 15.27 -4.32 7.57
CA LEU A 68 13.98 -4.27 8.24
C LEU A 68 14.19 -3.83 9.68
N VAL A 69 13.58 -2.73 10.10
CA VAL A 69 13.77 -2.13 11.44
C VAL A 69 12.43 -1.77 12.07
N ASN A 70 12.37 -1.70 13.41
CA ASN A 70 11.20 -1.14 14.06
C ASN A 70 11.10 0.35 13.73
N GLY A 71 9.99 0.76 13.11
CA GLY A 71 9.89 2.10 12.54
C GLY A 71 9.81 3.20 13.58
N LEU A 72 9.10 3.00 14.72
CA LEU A 72 9.04 4.01 15.78
C LEU A 72 10.43 4.29 16.36
N LYS A 73 11.23 3.24 16.61
CA LYS A 73 12.62 3.38 17.07
C LYS A 73 13.52 4.05 16.03
N ALA A 74 13.29 3.79 14.74
CA ALA A 74 14.05 4.43 13.66
C ALA A 74 13.72 5.92 13.56
N TYR A 75 12.42 6.27 13.49
CA TYR A 75 11.95 7.64 13.34
C TYR A 75 12.14 8.51 14.58
N ALA A 76 12.27 7.92 15.78
CA ALA A 76 12.69 8.65 16.98
C ALA A 76 14.05 9.34 16.84
N LYS A 77 14.92 8.85 15.94
CA LYS A 77 16.27 9.40 15.68
C LYS A 77 16.29 10.43 14.54
N VAL A 78 15.20 10.53 13.77
CA VAL A 78 15.09 11.44 12.62
C VAL A 78 14.72 12.83 13.12
N LYS A 79 15.32 13.87 12.55
CA LYS A 79 14.94 15.26 12.85
C LYS A 79 13.55 15.54 12.30
N ALA A 80 12.71 16.27 13.05
CA ALA A 80 11.34 16.54 12.64
C ALA A 80 11.24 17.55 11.48
N ASN A 81 12.25 18.41 11.29
CA ASN A 81 12.27 19.51 10.33
C ASN A 81 13.00 19.17 9.03
N THR A 82 12.72 18.01 8.43
CA THR A 82 13.29 17.67 7.11
C THR A 82 12.63 18.50 6.02
N THR A 83 13.39 18.80 4.96
CA THR A 83 12.85 19.38 3.73
C THR A 83 12.37 18.33 2.73
N ASP A 84 12.66 17.06 3.04
CA ASP A 84 12.28 15.90 2.26
C ASP A 84 10.75 15.82 2.16
N LEU A 85 10.29 15.35 1.00
CA LEU A 85 8.88 15.08 0.74
C LEU A 85 8.76 13.69 0.13
N LEU A 86 7.93 12.86 0.74
CA LEU A 86 7.45 11.62 0.15
C LEU A 86 5.95 11.77 -0.09
N VAL A 87 5.52 11.50 -1.31
CA VAL A 87 4.11 11.46 -1.69
C VAL A 87 3.81 10.14 -2.36
N TRP A 88 2.63 9.59 -2.10
CA TRP A 88 2.18 8.34 -2.67
C TRP A 88 0.66 8.31 -2.77
N TYR A 89 0.14 7.36 -3.55
CA TYR A 89 -1.30 7.19 -3.72
C TYR A 89 -1.69 5.70 -3.79
N PRO A 90 -2.70 5.23 -3.03
CA PRO A 90 -3.17 3.85 -3.11
C PRO A 90 -3.88 3.58 -4.44
N SER A 91 -3.19 2.93 -5.37
CA SER A 91 -3.81 2.45 -6.62
C SER A 91 -4.55 1.13 -6.41
N PHE A 92 -4.09 0.32 -5.45
CA PHE A 92 -4.73 -0.92 -5.06
C PHE A 92 -4.88 -1.02 -3.53
N ALA A 93 -6.01 -1.55 -3.09
CA ALA A 93 -6.28 -1.85 -1.71
C ALA A 93 -6.99 -3.20 -1.57
N PHE A 94 -6.53 -4.00 -0.62
CA PHE A 94 -7.07 -5.32 -0.34
C PHE A 94 -7.44 -5.38 1.13
N THR A 95 -8.62 -5.90 1.46
CA THR A 95 -9.04 -6.05 2.85
C THR A 95 -9.83 -7.34 3.07
N ASN A 96 -9.73 -7.89 4.28
CA ASN A 96 -10.61 -8.97 4.69
C ASN A 96 -12.03 -8.43 4.92
N LEU A 97 -13.04 -9.31 4.90
CA LEU A 97 -14.43 -8.85 5.03
C LEU A 97 -14.81 -8.32 6.42
N SER A 98 -14.01 -8.58 7.45
CA SER A 98 -14.16 -7.94 8.75
C SER A 98 -13.64 -6.49 8.77
N GLU A 99 -12.96 -6.07 7.69
CA GLU A 99 -12.32 -4.75 7.57
C GLU A 99 -11.39 -4.42 8.75
N ASP A 100 -10.68 -5.44 9.24
CA ASP A 100 -9.72 -5.33 10.35
C ASP A 100 -8.28 -5.59 9.90
N PHE A 101 -8.07 -6.11 8.69
CA PHE A 101 -6.77 -6.44 8.13
C PHE A 101 -6.76 -6.22 6.62
N GLY A 102 -5.61 -5.85 6.08
CA GLY A 102 -5.43 -5.70 4.66
C GLY A 102 -4.07 -5.17 4.27
N PHE A 103 -3.92 -4.82 3.00
CA PHE A 103 -2.73 -4.18 2.48
C PHE A 103 -3.08 -3.23 1.34
N THR A 104 -2.20 -2.28 1.09
CA THR A 104 -2.34 -1.22 0.08
C THR A 104 -1.02 -1.07 -0.67
N THR A 105 -1.11 -0.62 -1.91
CA THR A 105 0.07 -0.31 -2.74
C THR A 105 -0.29 0.68 -3.83
N GLY A 106 0.73 1.35 -4.32
CA GLY A 106 0.65 2.28 -5.42
C GLY A 106 1.97 3.02 -5.61
N PRO A 107 2.02 3.93 -6.58
CA PRO A 107 3.23 4.66 -6.90
C PRO A 107 3.56 5.70 -5.84
N TYR A 108 4.86 5.95 -5.63
CA TYR A 108 5.36 7.06 -4.83
C TYR A 108 6.38 7.89 -5.61
N LEU A 109 6.54 9.15 -5.17
CA LEU A 109 7.66 10.01 -5.52
C LEU A 109 8.33 10.52 -4.25
N TYR A 110 9.67 10.53 -4.26
CA TYR A 110 10.48 11.10 -3.20
C TYR A 110 11.29 12.29 -3.72
N TYR A 111 11.29 13.36 -2.93
CA TYR A 111 11.99 14.61 -3.19
C TYR A 111 12.92 14.88 -2.01
N GLY A 112 14.22 15.08 -2.26
CA GLY A 112 15.17 15.52 -1.22
C GLY A 112 14.93 16.98 -0.77
N HIS A 113 14.17 17.74 -1.56
CA HIS A 113 13.71 19.05 -1.16
C HIS A 113 12.36 19.35 -1.83
N ARG A 114 11.39 19.81 -1.04
CA ARG A 114 10.08 20.22 -1.56
C ARG A 114 10.22 21.27 -2.65
N GLY A 115 9.48 21.10 -3.75
CA GLY A 115 9.49 22.02 -4.89
C GLY A 115 10.61 21.76 -5.91
N GLN A 116 11.48 20.77 -5.66
CA GLN A 116 12.44 20.29 -6.65
C GLN A 116 11.89 19.08 -7.43
N GLN A 117 12.70 18.57 -8.37
CA GLN A 117 12.38 17.32 -9.08
C GLN A 117 12.48 16.12 -8.14
N ALA A 118 11.67 15.09 -8.41
CA ALA A 118 11.75 13.83 -7.68
C ALA A 118 13.09 13.15 -7.96
N ILE A 119 13.71 12.61 -6.92
CA ILE A 119 15.01 11.92 -6.98
C ILE A 119 14.87 10.40 -6.80
N ALA A 120 13.70 9.92 -6.38
CA ALA A 120 13.36 8.51 -6.43
C ALA A 120 11.87 8.31 -6.73
N SER A 121 11.55 7.18 -7.36
CA SER A 121 10.20 6.70 -7.55
C SER A 121 10.14 5.20 -7.32
N GLY A 122 8.94 4.65 -7.21
CA GLY A 122 8.72 3.24 -6.94
C GLY A 122 7.27 2.95 -6.62
N ASN A 123 7.00 1.76 -6.08
CA ASN A 123 5.70 1.39 -5.56
C ASN A 123 5.81 1.04 -4.08
N TYR A 124 5.03 1.69 -3.22
CA TYR A 124 5.01 1.41 -1.79
C TYR A 124 4.17 0.15 -1.51
N PHE A 125 4.35 -0.46 -0.35
CA PHE A 125 3.52 -1.56 0.13
C PHE A 125 3.34 -1.45 1.64
N SER A 126 2.10 -1.37 2.08
CA SER A 126 1.74 -1.20 3.48
C SER A 126 0.79 -2.32 3.92
N ILE A 127 1.10 -2.96 5.04
CA ILE A 127 0.23 -3.98 5.66
C ILE A 127 -0.43 -3.36 6.88
N TRP A 128 -1.74 -3.42 6.93
CA TRP A 128 -2.56 -2.75 7.93
C TRP A 128 -3.33 -3.75 8.79
N LYS A 129 -3.45 -3.45 10.09
CA LYS A 129 -4.37 -4.14 11.00
C LYS A 129 -5.01 -3.17 11.98
N LYS A 130 -6.29 -3.33 12.29
CA LYS A 130 -6.95 -2.58 13.36
C LYS A 130 -6.40 -2.98 14.72
N ASN A 131 -6.11 -1.99 15.55
CA ASN A 131 -5.79 -2.19 16.96
C ASN A 131 -7.08 -2.35 17.80
N SER A 132 -6.94 -2.46 19.13
CA SER A 132 -8.07 -2.53 20.07
C SER A 132 -9.05 -1.35 19.96
N ASP A 133 -8.55 -0.17 19.56
CA ASP A 133 -9.34 1.05 19.40
C ASP A 133 -10.00 1.15 18.00
N GLN A 134 -10.00 0.05 17.24
CA GLN A 134 -10.55 -0.04 15.88
C GLN A 134 -9.89 0.88 14.86
N GLN A 135 -8.67 1.35 15.14
CA GLN A 135 -7.86 2.16 14.24
C GLN A 135 -6.87 1.29 13.49
N PHE A 136 -6.79 1.44 12.17
CA PHE A 136 -5.74 0.80 11.38
C PHE A 136 -4.36 1.31 11.80
N LYS A 137 -3.44 0.37 12.06
CA LYS A 137 -2.03 0.59 12.29
C LYS A 137 -1.20 -0.23 11.31
N LEU A 138 -0.08 0.36 10.87
CA LEU A 138 0.89 -0.29 9.99
C LEU A 138 1.63 -1.38 10.75
N LEU A 139 1.52 -2.61 10.27
CA LEU A 139 2.35 -3.73 10.69
C LEU A 139 3.67 -3.77 9.91
N PHE A 140 3.61 -3.36 8.65
CA PHE A 140 4.75 -3.22 7.76
C PHE A 140 4.56 -2.03 6.82
N ASP A 141 5.62 -1.29 6.55
CA ASP A 141 5.71 -0.29 5.48
C ASP A 141 7.03 -0.42 4.71
N GLY A 142 6.96 -0.39 3.39
CA GLY A 142 8.12 -0.52 2.52
C GLY A 142 7.70 -0.41 1.06
N GLY A 143 8.35 -1.14 0.17
CA GLY A 143 8.01 -1.10 -1.25
C GLY A 143 9.12 -1.61 -2.16
N VAL A 144 9.03 -1.24 -3.42
CA VAL A 144 10.06 -1.49 -4.42
C VAL A 144 10.45 -0.17 -5.07
N ASN A 145 11.74 0.00 -5.30
CA ASN A 145 12.29 1.19 -5.93
C ASN A 145 12.39 0.99 -7.43
N HIS A 146 12.30 2.09 -8.15
CA HIS A 146 12.58 2.15 -9.57
C HIS A 146 13.88 2.93 -9.81
N THR A 147 14.71 2.41 -10.71
CA THR A 147 15.95 3.05 -11.18
C THR A 147 15.66 4.34 -11.96
N SER A 148 14.49 4.42 -12.59
CA SER A 148 13.99 5.62 -13.28
C SER A 148 12.88 6.30 -12.48
N ILE A 149 12.65 7.59 -12.76
CA ILE A 149 11.51 8.33 -12.22
C ILE A 149 10.31 8.11 -13.14
N TYR A 150 9.28 7.42 -12.64
CA TYR A 150 8.04 7.17 -13.37
C TYR A 150 6.94 8.18 -12.99
N PRO A 151 6.10 8.62 -13.93
CA PRO A 151 5.04 9.60 -13.68
C PRO A 151 3.77 9.00 -13.03
N ASP A 152 3.78 7.71 -12.72
CA ASP A 152 2.62 6.92 -12.27
C ASP A 152 1.90 7.56 -11.07
N TYR A 153 2.63 8.22 -10.16
CA TYR A 153 2.02 8.97 -9.05
C TYR A 153 1.08 10.07 -9.56
N HIS A 154 1.51 10.86 -10.54
CA HIS A 154 0.70 11.94 -11.08
C HIS A 154 -0.55 11.39 -11.78
N GLN A 155 -0.42 10.26 -12.49
CA GLN A 155 -1.56 9.59 -13.11
C GLN A 155 -2.56 9.04 -12.08
N ALA A 156 -2.06 8.42 -11.00
CA ALA A 156 -2.89 7.87 -9.93
C ALA A 156 -3.70 8.98 -9.23
N VAL A 157 -3.07 10.10 -8.89
CA VAL A 157 -3.75 11.24 -8.26
C VAL A 157 -4.74 11.93 -9.21
N GLN A 158 -4.46 11.98 -10.52
CA GLN A 158 -5.40 12.56 -11.49
C GLN A 158 -6.67 11.73 -11.65
N THR A 159 -6.53 10.39 -11.65
CA THR A 159 -7.67 9.49 -11.84
C THR A 159 -8.46 9.26 -10.56
N LEU A 160 -7.84 9.49 -9.39
CA LEU A 160 -8.41 9.22 -8.07
C LEU A 160 -9.01 7.82 -7.94
N ASN A 161 -8.46 6.86 -8.69
CA ASN A 161 -9.01 5.53 -8.80
C ASN A 161 -8.20 4.55 -7.95
N THR A 162 -8.73 4.20 -6.78
CA THR A 162 -8.25 3.06 -5.99
C THR A 162 -9.07 1.83 -6.34
N GLN A 163 -8.40 0.80 -6.86
CA GLN A 163 -9.01 -0.52 -7.05
C GLN A 163 -9.07 -1.24 -5.72
N LEU A 164 -10.30 -1.54 -5.25
CA LEU A 164 -10.54 -2.18 -3.97
C LEU A 164 -10.99 -3.62 -4.16
N THR A 165 -10.28 -4.55 -3.52
CA THR A 165 -10.61 -5.97 -3.47
C THR A 165 -10.93 -6.39 -2.04
N ALA A 166 -12.16 -6.83 -1.80
CA ALA A 166 -12.58 -7.40 -0.52
C ALA A 166 -12.67 -8.93 -0.60
N PHE A 167 -11.96 -9.63 0.27
CA PHE A 167 -11.93 -11.10 0.25
C PHE A 167 -13.13 -11.72 0.98
N LYS A 168 -13.72 -12.78 0.39
CA LYS A 168 -14.86 -13.54 0.97
C LYS A 168 -14.62 -13.95 2.45
N LYS A 169 -15.64 -13.72 3.29
CA LYS A 169 -15.63 -13.95 4.74
C LYS A 169 -15.67 -15.44 4.98
N SER A 170 -14.94 -15.88 5.98
CA SER A 170 -15.18 -17.18 6.57
C SER A 170 -15.06 -17.07 8.08
N THR A 171 -15.99 -17.72 8.77
CA THR A 171 -16.13 -17.67 10.23
C THR A 171 -15.27 -18.70 10.96
N LYS A 172 -14.60 -19.59 10.22
CA LYS A 172 -13.71 -20.61 10.77
C LYS A 172 -12.26 -20.22 10.54
N LYS A 173 -11.47 -20.25 11.62
CA LYS A 173 -10.01 -20.16 11.60
C LYS A 173 -9.42 -21.19 10.64
N ALA A 174 -8.29 -20.88 10.02
CA ALA A 174 -7.57 -21.88 9.24
C ALA A 174 -7.18 -23.07 10.13
N PRO A 175 -7.34 -24.33 9.65
CA PRO A 175 -7.00 -25.52 10.42
C PRO A 175 -5.48 -25.72 10.54
N THR A 176 -4.69 -25.07 9.70
CA THR A 176 -3.23 -25.18 9.64
C THR A 176 -2.59 -23.80 9.52
N ALA A 177 -1.31 -23.70 9.88
CA ALA A 177 -0.47 -22.55 9.54
C ALA A 177 -0.07 -22.58 8.04
N PRO A 178 0.30 -21.44 7.43
CA PRO A 178 0.90 -21.43 6.10
C PRO A 178 2.26 -22.14 6.11
N PRO A 179 2.68 -22.69 4.97
CA PRO A 179 4.00 -23.31 4.85
C PRO A 179 5.11 -22.25 5.01
N THR A 180 6.20 -22.63 5.66
CA THR A 180 7.42 -21.82 5.70
C THR A 180 8.24 -22.11 4.44
N LEU A 181 8.43 -21.11 3.60
CA LEU A 181 9.26 -21.23 2.40
C LEU A 181 10.73 -21.02 2.75
N ALA A 182 11.60 -21.94 2.33
CA ALA A 182 13.03 -21.80 2.55
C ALA A 182 13.69 -21.07 1.37
N ALA A 183 13.40 -21.46 0.14
CA ALA A 183 13.93 -20.88 -1.09
C ALA A 183 12.89 -20.02 -1.82
N THR A 184 13.34 -18.99 -2.53
CA THR A 184 12.42 -18.06 -3.22
C THR A 184 11.69 -18.69 -4.41
N ASN A 185 12.24 -19.75 -5.00
CA ASN A 185 11.60 -20.48 -6.09
C ASN A 185 10.37 -21.28 -5.63
N GLU A 186 10.24 -21.58 -4.33
CA GLU A 186 9.07 -22.28 -3.80
C GLU A 186 7.79 -21.44 -3.87
N ALA A 187 7.90 -20.10 -3.88
CA ALA A 187 6.75 -19.20 -3.83
C ALA A 187 5.76 -19.45 -4.98
N PHE A 188 6.24 -19.79 -6.17
CA PHE A 188 5.41 -20.07 -7.35
C PHE A 188 4.32 -21.13 -7.10
N HIS A 189 4.62 -22.14 -6.29
CA HIS A 189 3.68 -23.22 -5.99
C HIS A 189 2.50 -22.76 -5.11
N TYR A 190 2.66 -21.63 -4.43
CA TYR A 190 1.69 -21.11 -3.48
C TYR A 190 1.01 -19.82 -3.94
N LEU A 191 1.36 -19.25 -5.08
CA LEU A 191 0.70 -18.03 -5.58
C LEU A 191 -0.79 -18.28 -5.86
N ASP A 192 -1.61 -17.34 -5.41
CA ASP A 192 -3.00 -17.20 -5.83
C ASP A 192 -3.05 -16.77 -7.30
N GLU A 193 -4.12 -17.14 -8.02
CA GLU A 193 -4.25 -16.80 -9.44
C GLU A 193 -4.32 -15.29 -9.68
N GLU A 194 -4.84 -14.53 -8.71
CA GLU A 194 -4.95 -13.06 -8.74
C GLU A 194 -3.89 -12.37 -7.87
N VAL A 195 -2.77 -13.05 -7.56
CA VAL A 195 -1.72 -12.50 -6.69
C VAL A 195 -1.23 -11.11 -7.14
N LEU A 196 -1.06 -10.20 -6.19
CA LEU A 196 -0.38 -8.93 -6.42
C LEU A 196 1.14 -9.12 -6.34
N LEU A 197 1.86 -8.68 -7.38
CA LEU A 197 3.32 -8.81 -7.48
C LEU A 197 3.96 -7.43 -7.57
N LEU A 198 4.93 -7.18 -6.67
CA LEU A 198 5.79 -5.99 -6.72
C LEU A 198 7.25 -6.39 -6.89
N ARG A 199 7.89 -5.78 -7.89
CA ARG A 199 9.32 -5.93 -8.19
C ARG A 199 9.91 -4.58 -8.54
N ALA A 200 11.19 -4.39 -8.23
CA ALA A 200 11.95 -3.25 -8.72
C ALA A 200 11.86 -3.18 -10.25
N ASP A 201 11.83 -1.96 -10.78
CA ASP A 201 11.75 -1.66 -12.22
C ASP A 201 10.59 -2.34 -12.99
N ALA A 202 9.53 -2.74 -12.31
CA ALA A 202 8.33 -3.30 -12.93
C ALA A 202 7.07 -2.57 -12.46
N PRO A 203 6.04 -2.46 -13.33
CA PRO A 203 4.73 -1.98 -12.89
C PRO A 203 4.12 -2.94 -11.87
N ILE A 204 3.13 -2.47 -11.10
CA ILE A 204 2.30 -3.34 -10.26
C ILE A 204 1.60 -4.36 -11.16
N ARG A 205 1.77 -5.66 -10.88
CA ARG A 205 1.13 -6.73 -11.66
C ARG A 205 0.13 -7.49 -10.82
N LEU A 206 -1.02 -7.80 -11.41
CA LEU A 206 -2.01 -8.71 -10.86
C LEU A 206 -2.00 -9.99 -11.67
N GLY A 207 -1.80 -11.11 -10.99
CA GLY A 207 -2.00 -12.44 -11.54
C GLY A 207 -0.73 -13.28 -11.60
N LYS A 208 -0.90 -14.58 -11.30
CA LYS A 208 0.19 -15.55 -11.24
C LYS A 208 1.00 -15.68 -12.52
N MET A 209 0.34 -15.49 -13.66
CA MET A 209 0.95 -15.52 -15.00
C MET A 209 2.09 -14.50 -15.20
N HIS A 210 2.15 -13.48 -14.36
CA HIS A 210 3.20 -12.46 -14.39
C HIS A 210 4.37 -12.72 -13.45
N TYR A 211 4.34 -13.83 -12.70
CA TYR A 211 5.39 -14.16 -11.77
C TYR A 211 6.69 -14.51 -12.50
N ALA A 212 7.73 -13.74 -12.19
CA ALA A 212 9.11 -14.11 -12.46
C ALA A 212 9.77 -14.54 -11.13
N PRO A 213 10.38 -15.74 -11.06
CA PRO A 213 11.19 -16.14 -9.91
C PRO A 213 12.25 -15.08 -9.61
N THR A 214 12.45 -14.77 -8.33
CA THR A 214 13.45 -13.77 -7.93
C THR A 214 14.86 -14.26 -8.29
N ASN A 215 15.29 -15.37 -7.69
CA ASN A 215 16.56 -16.03 -7.93
C ASN A 215 16.56 -17.37 -7.15
N ASP A 216 16.84 -18.48 -7.85
CA ASP A 216 16.85 -19.83 -7.25
C ASP A 216 17.97 -20.02 -6.19
N GLU A 217 18.93 -19.10 -6.15
CA GLU A 217 20.02 -19.04 -5.17
C GLU A 217 19.69 -18.22 -3.92
N LEU A 218 18.51 -17.61 -3.83
CA LEU A 218 18.09 -16.85 -2.64
C LEU A 218 17.19 -17.67 -1.72
N ARG A 219 17.36 -17.44 -0.42
CA ARG A 219 16.51 -17.97 0.65
C ARG A 219 15.78 -16.86 1.40
N TYR A 220 14.59 -17.19 1.89
CA TYR A 220 13.84 -16.35 2.80
C TYR A 220 14.35 -16.52 4.23
N LEU A 221 14.57 -15.40 4.93
CA LEU A 221 14.75 -15.39 6.38
C LEU A 221 13.65 -14.53 7.02
N PRO A 222 12.56 -15.14 7.54
CA PRO A 222 11.49 -14.41 8.21
C PRO A 222 12.01 -13.58 9.38
N LYS A 223 11.51 -12.35 9.51
CA LYS A 223 11.81 -11.45 10.64
C LYS A 223 10.60 -11.18 11.51
N GLN A 224 9.47 -10.91 10.89
CA GLN A 224 8.21 -10.66 11.58
C GLN A 224 7.06 -11.25 10.78
N ASN A 225 6.07 -11.76 11.51
CA ASN A 225 4.88 -12.32 10.93
C ASN A 225 3.71 -12.21 11.91
N GLY A 226 2.50 -12.46 11.42
CA GLY A 226 1.31 -12.46 12.25
C GLY A 226 0.05 -12.72 11.45
N TYR A 227 -1.06 -12.82 12.16
CA TYR A 227 -2.37 -13.14 11.58
C TYR A 227 -3.34 -11.95 11.70
N ASP A 228 -4.35 -11.94 10.82
CA ASP A 228 -5.58 -11.21 11.08
C ASP A 228 -6.33 -11.80 12.29
N GLU A 229 -7.41 -11.14 12.73
CA GLU A 229 -8.18 -11.63 13.89
C GLU A 229 -8.80 -13.01 13.63
N SER A 230 -9.19 -13.31 12.39
CA SER A 230 -9.80 -14.59 12.03
C SER A 230 -8.79 -15.75 11.91
N GLY A 231 -7.48 -15.46 11.84
CA GLY A 231 -6.44 -16.45 11.58
C GLY A 231 -6.52 -17.06 10.18
N ARG A 232 -7.05 -16.31 9.20
CA ARG A 232 -7.15 -16.73 7.79
C ARG A 232 -6.25 -15.93 6.86
N PHE A 233 -5.81 -14.77 7.29
CA PHE A 233 -4.73 -14.04 6.67
C PHE A 233 -3.50 -14.14 7.53
N TYR A 234 -2.37 -14.25 6.87
CA TYR A 234 -1.07 -14.28 7.51
C TYR A 234 -0.13 -13.40 6.73
N TYR A 235 0.61 -12.52 7.39
CA TYR A 235 1.69 -11.81 6.74
C TYR A 235 3.03 -12.32 7.25
N VAL A 236 4.05 -12.27 6.40
CA VAL A 236 5.43 -12.48 6.78
C VAL A 236 6.30 -11.47 6.03
N VAL A 237 7.22 -10.84 6.76
CA VAL A 237 8.25 -9.96 6.22
C VAL A 237 9.60 -10.44 6.69
N GLY A 238 10.60 -10.31 5.84
CA GLY A 238 11.93 -10.82 6.14
C GLY A 238 12.98 -10.37 5.16
N ASN A 239 14.19 -10.84 5.39
CA ASN A 239 15.34 -10.54 4.56
C ASN A 239 15.66 -11.69 3.61
N LEU A 240 16.29 -11.34 2.48
CA LEU A 240 16.81 -12.29 1.51
C LEU A 240 18.31 -12.46 1.71
N TYR A 241 18.79 -13.69 1.56
CA TYR A 241 20.18 -14.09 1.68
C TYR A 241 20.52 -15.09 0.59
N ASP A 242 21.80 -15.18 0.20
CA ASP A 242 22.26 -16.31 -0.60
C ASP A 242 22.00 -17.61 0.18
N ARG A 243 21.56 -18.66 -0.51
CA ARG A 243 21.06 -19.92 0.06
C ARG A 243 22.02 -20.55 1.07
N HIS A 244 23.32 -20.46 0.80
CA HIS A 244 24.38 -21.06 1.59
C HIS A 244 25.19 -20.06 2.42
N SER A 245 24.80 -18.78 2.43
CA SER A 245 25.52 -17.75 3.18
C SER A 245 25.26 -17.82 4.68
N THR A 246 26.25 -17.41 5.48
CA THR A 246 26.01 -17.12 6.90
C THR A 246 25.08 -15.92 7.05
N ILE A 247 24.25 -15.93 8.09
CA ILE A 247 23.35 -14.80 8.39
C ILE A 247 24.20 -13.68 8.98
N ASP A 248 24.37 -12.60 8.21
CA ASP A 248 25.13 -11.41 8.57
C ASP A 248 24.41 -10.18 8.01
N ILE A 249 24.32 -9.11 8.78
CA ILE A 249 23.65 -7.86 8.36
C ILE A 249 24.28 -7.26 7.09
N ASN A 250 25.56 -7.49 6.84
CA ASN A 250 26.27 -7.01 5.66
C ASN A 250 26.08 -7.90 4.42
N LYS A 251 25.44 -9.07 4.58
CA LYS A 251 25.19 -10.04 3.51
C LYS A 251 23.72 -10.08 3.06
N ILE A 252 22.90 -9.13 3.52
CA ILE A 252 21.51 -9.02 3.10
C ILE A 252 21.46 -8.73 1.59
N LYS A 253 20.72 -9.56 0.86
CA LYS A 253 20.50 -9.45 -0.59
C LYS A 253 19.20 -8.75 -0.96
N GLY A 254 18.40 -8.37 0.04
CA GLY A 254 17.11 -7.73 -0.15
C GLY A 254 16.17 -7.95 1.01
N PHE A 255 14.92 -7.56 0.81
CA PHE A 255 13.81 -7.93 1.68
C PHE A 255 12.62 -8.43 0.88
N TYR A 256 11.72 -9.10 1.57
CA TYR A 256 10.45 -9.52 1.04
C TYR A 256 9.32 -9.23 2.01
N ALA A 257 8.12 -9.10 1.46
CA ALA A 257 6.87 -9.11 2.20
C ALA A 257 5.87 -9.99 1.46
N GLN A 258 5.24 -10.91 2.17
CA GLN A 258 4.19 -11.78 1.64
C GLN A 258 2.93 -11.67 2.50
N VAL A 259 1.78 -11.64 1.83
CA VAL A 259 0.48 -11.82 2.46
C VAL A 259 -0.14 -13.10 1.94
N TRP A 260 -0.49 -13.98 2.87
CA TRP A 260 -1.07 -15.28 2.64
C TRP A 260 -2.54 -15.28 3.04
N ARG A 261 -3.34 -16.08 2.35
CA ARG A 261 -4.76 -16.28 2.61
C ARG A 261 -5.07 -17.77 2.62
N PHE A 262 -5.85 -18.20 3.61
CA PHE A 262 -6.42 -19.54 3.62
C PHE A 262 -7.79 -19.56 2.92
N ASN A 263 -7.89 -20.33 1.84
CA ASN A 263 -9.15 -20.71 1.20
C ASN A 263 -9.06 -22.15 0.69
N LYS A 264 -9.48 -23.12 1.52
CA LYS A 264 -9.25 -24.58 1.37
C LYS A 264 -7.76 -24.97 1.45
N LYS A 265 -6.86 -24.16 0.93
CA LYS A 265 -5.41 -24.21 1.08
C LYS A 265 -4.85 -22.80 1.31
N TRP A 266 -3.62 -22.71 1.77
CA TRP A 266 -2.89 -21.44 1.86
C TRP A 266 -2.36 -21.03 0.49
N THR A 267 -2.64 -19.79 0.09
CA THR A 267 -2.05 -19.15 -1.10
C THR A 267 -1.51 -17.76 -0.77
N ILE A 268 -0.48 -17.34 -1.49
CA ILE A 268 0.09 -15.99 -1.43
C ILE A 268 -0.76 -15.08 -2.30
N VAL A 269 -1.35 -14.05 -1.70
CA VAL A 269 -2.18 -13.03 -2.38
C VAL A 269 -1.44 -11.72 -2.64
N ALA A 270 -0.29 -11.51 -1.98
CA ALA A 270 0.66 -10.46 -2.33
C ALA A 270 2.09 -10.95 -2.12
N ASP A 271 2.97 -10.69 -3.07
CA ASP A 271 4.39 -11.02 -3.00
C ASP A 271 5.25 -9.82 -3.46
N VAL A 272 6.01 -9.28 -2.53
CA VAL A 272 6.84 -8.08 -2.70
C VAL A 272 8.29 -8.48 -2.51
N VAL A 273 9.15 -8.11 -3.46
CA VAL A 273 10.59 -8.37 -3.38
C VAL A 273 11.37 -7.14 -3.86
N GLN A 274 12.23 -6.62 -2.98
CA GLN A 274 13.24 -5.62 -3.29
C GLN A 274 14.61 -6.24 -3.07
N LEU A 275 15.43 -6.32 -4.13
CA LEU A 275 16.82 -6.76 -4.03
C LEU A 275 17.73 -5.60 -3.61
N ALA A 276 18.88 -5.93 -3.02
CA ALA A 276 19.98 -4.99 -2.89
C ALA A 276 20.52 -4.66 -4.28
N ASN A 277 20.81 -3.39 -4.53
CA ASN A 277 21.55 -2.96 -5.71
C ASN A 277 23.04 -3.29 -5.58
#